data_AF-A0A2E5KQF5-F1
#
_entry.id   AF-A0A2E5KQF5-F1
#
_cell.length_a   1.000
_cell.length_b   1.000
_cell.length_c   1.000
_cell.angle_alpha   90.00
_cell.angle_beta   90.00
_cell.angle_gamma   90.00
#
_symmetry.space_group_name_H-M   'P 1'
#
loop_
_entity.id
_entity.type
_entity.pdbx_description
1 polymer ?
#
loop_
_entity_poly.entity_id
_entity_poly.type
_entity_poly.pdbx_seq_one_letter_code
_entity_poly.pdbx_strand_id
1 'polypeptide(L)' 'MGFACNRGHQSDIGGGAPGTVNPEATEIFHEGIWLPPLRIIERSKICEDIW' A
#
# COMPACT_ATOMS: atom_id res chain seq x y z
N MET A 1 -17.83 1.37 -21.87
CA MET A 1 -16.84 0.46 -21.27
C MET A 1 -15.97 1.29 -20.33
N GLY A 2 -15.69 0.81 -19.12
CA GLY A 2 -14.96 1.57 -18.10
C GLY A 2 -14.36 0.67 -17.03
N PHE A 3 -13.73 1.26 -16.02
CA PHE A 3 -13.08 0.54 -14.92
C PHE A 3 -13.87 0.72 -13.62
N ALA A 4 -13.85 -0.31 -12.76
CA ALA A 4 -14.27 -0.21 -11.37
C ALA A 4 -13.05 0.05 -10.47
N CYS A 5 -13.22 0.85 -9.42
CA CYS A 5 -12.16 1.18 -8.48
C CYS A 5 -12.65 1.04 -7.04
N ASN A 6 -11.77 0.58 -6.15
CA ASN A 6 -12.01 0.51 -4.71
C ASN A 6 -10.82 1.16 -3.97
N ARG A 7 -11.08 1.78 -2.81
CA ARG A 7 -10.08 2.33 -1.91
C ARG A 7 -10.44 1.94 -0.48
N GLY A 8 -9.48 1.39 0.25
CA GLY A 8 -9.58 1.16 1.70
C GLY A 8 -8.56 2.00 2.45
N HIS A 9 -8.92 2.42 3.67
CA HIS A 9 -7.98 2.99 4.63
C HIS A 9 -7.41 1.86 5.50
N GLN A 10 -6.08 1.77 5.59
CA GLN A 10 -5.41 0.82 6.47
C GLN A 10 -4.99 1.55 7.75
N SER A 11 -5.07 0.87 8.89
CA SER A 11 -4.68 1.46 10.17
C SER A 11 -3.18 1.73 10.26
N ASP A 12 -2.38 0.93 9.56
CA ASP A 12 -0.91 1.00 9.53
C ASP A 12 -0.40 0.38 8.20
N ILE A 13 0.73 0.87 7.71
CA ILE A 13 1.42 0.41 6.51
C ILE A 13 2.93 0.21 6.71
N GLY A 14 3.39 0.14 7.97
CA GLY A 14 4.77 -0.12 8.35
C GLY A 14 5.65 1.13 8.39
N GLY A 15 5.11 2.28 8.77
CA GLY A 15 5.87 3.53 8.94
C GLY A 15 6.81 3.52 10.16
N GLY A 16 7.51 4.64 10.37
CA GLY A 16 8.47 4.81 11.47
C GLY A 16 7.83 4.89 12.87
N ALA A 17 6.50 4.94 12.97
CA ALA A 17 5.75 4.89 14.20
C ALA A 17 4.48 4.05 14.00
N PRO A 18 3.99 3.33 15.04
CA PRO A 18 2.75 2.56 14.93
C PRO A 18 1.54 3.45 14.64
N GLY A 19 0.67 2.99 13.73
CA GLY A 19 -0.57 3.66 13.37
C GLY A 19 -0.54 4.34 11.99
N THR A 20 -1.51 5.22 11.75
CA THR A 20 -1.78 5.79 10.42
C THR A 20 -0.82 6.92 10.03
N VAL A 21 -0.24 7.63 11.01
CA VAL A 21 0.60 8.82 10.75
C VAL A 21 1.80 8.83 11.68
N ASN A 22 2.98 9.11 11.13
CA ASN A 22 4.17 9.43 11.90
C ASN A 22 4.47 10.94 11.83
N PRO A 23 4.12 11.74 12.85
CA PRO A 23 4.33 13.20 12.82
C PRO A 23 5.81 13.61 12.87
N GLU A 24 6.72 12.69 13.19
CA GLU A 24 8.17 12.93 13.24
C GLU A 24 8.87 12.56 11.92
N ALA A 25 8.12 12.13 10.90
CA ALA A 25 8.67 11.81 9.60
C ALA A 25 9.23 13.07 8.91
N THR A 26 10.55 13.11 8.74
CA THR A 26 11.24 14.16 7.97
C THR A 26 11.52 13.77 6.52
N GLU A 27 11.40 12.48 6.21
CA GLU A 27 11.73 11.89 4.92
C GLU A 27 10.68 10.84 4.57
N ILE A 28 10.48 10.64 3.28
CA ILE A 28 9.45 9.73 2.74
C ILE A 28 9.62 8.28 3.19
N PHE A 29 10.87 7.87 3.46
CA PHE A 29 11.20 6.51 3.89
C PHE A 29 10.70 6.19 5.30
N HIS A 30 10.24 7.20 6.06
CA HIS A 30 9.63 7.02 7.38
C HIS A 30 8.11 6.83 7.33
N GLU A 31 7.49 6.93 6.14
CA GLU A 31 6.02 6.91 5.96
C GLU A 31 5.47 5.51 5.66
N GLY A 32 6.32 4.48 5.63
CA GLY A 32 5.93 3.09 5.38
C GLY A 32 6.09 2.66 3.92
N ILE A 33 5.34 1.65 3.49
CA ILE A 33 5.51 1.08 2.15
C ILE A 33 5.07 2.04 1.04
N TRP A 34 5.88 2.12 -0.01
CA TRP A 34 5.61 2.90 -1.22
C TRP A 34 5.46 1.97 -2.41
N LEU A 35 4.21 1.70 -2.79
CA LEU A 35 3.89 0.80 -3.90
C LEU A 35 3.54 1.63 -5.16
N PRO A 36 4.24 1.44 -6.28
CA PRO A 36 3.77 1.93 -7.57
C PRO A 36 2.49 1.17 -7.97
N PRO A 37 1.82 1.55 -9.08
CA PRO A 37 0.78 0.71 -9.66
C PRO A 37 1.32 -0.70 -9.98
N LEU A 38 0.72 -1.71 -9.36
CA LEU A 38 1.13 -3.11 -9.48
C LEU A 38 -0.07 -3.99 -9.85
N ARG A 39 0.20 -5.07 -10.58
CA ARG A 39 -0.80 -6.10 -10.88
C ARG A 39 -0.75 -7.19 -9.82
N ILE A 40 -1.69 -7.17 -8.90
CA ILE A 40 -1.76 -8.12 -7.77
C ILE A 40 -2.53 -9.41 -8.07
N ILE A 41 -3.29 -9.44 -9.18
CA ILE A 41 -4.04 -10.61 -9.63
C ILE A 41 -3.75 -10.86 -11.12
N GLU A 42 -3.41 -12.09 -11.48
CA GLU A 42 -3.29 -12.58 -12.86
C GLU A 42 -4.20 -13.77 -13.09
N ARG A 43 -5.04 -13.75 -14.14
CA ARG A 43 -5.88 -14.91 -14.50
C ARG A 43 -6.64 -15.49 -13.30
N SER A 44 -7.20 -14.61 -12.47
CA SER A 44 -7.92 -14.95 -11.22
C SER A 44 -7.08 -15.64 -10.13
N LYS A 45 -5.75 -15.54 -10.21
CA LYS A 45 -4.82 -16.01 -9.18
C LYS A 45 -4.03 -14.84 -8.59
N ILE A 46 -3.67 -14.94 -7.32
CA ILE A 46 -2.81 -13.96 -6.66
C ILE A 46 -1.39 -14.09 -7.22
N CYS A 47 -0.71 -12.96 -7.41
CA CYS A 47 0.71 -12.94 -7.74
C CYS A 47 1.52 -13.22 -6.46
N GLU A 48 2.02 -14.46 -6.31
CA GLU A 48 2.71 -14.96 -5.10
C GLU A 48 4.03 -14.24 -4.78
N ASP A 49 4.62 -13.54 -5.74
CA ASP A 49 5.83 -12.73 -5.54
C ASP A 49 5.54 -11.39 -4.82
N ILE A 50 4.28 -10.98 -4.77
CA ILE A 50 3.82 -9.72 -4.16
C ILE A 50 3.06 -9.98 -2.84
N TRP A 51 2.52 -11.19 -2.67
CA TRP A 51 1.67 -11.56 -1.53
C TRP A 51 2.48 -12.00 -0.30
#